data_AF-A0A0R2VZR5-F1
#
_entry.id   AF-A0A0R2VZR5-F1
#
_cell.length_a   1.000
_cell.length_b   1.000
_cell.length_c   1.000
_cell.angle_alpha   90.00
_cell.angle_beta   90.00
_cell.angle_gamma   90.00
#
_symmetry.space_group_name_H-M   'P 1'
#
loop_
_entity.id
_entity.type
_entity.pdbx_description
1 polymer ?
#
loop_
_entity_poly.entity_id
_entity_poly.type
_entity_poly.pdbx_seq_one_letter_code
_entity_poly.pdbx_strand_id
1 'polypeptide(L)'
;MFTTFFSSFASAENAKLNNVIEEQKMYCKSAVLNGEFKGEKIVGFDLSKEDYFVVSEEATEELVISKTGQKALFFYPHETTCAGKSMNDFCGSSGCSYSFIINEKSYDAHGFGPFTAQNDAGEIFLMIGRSGGACGVTPNSQSCVQAFVWDEQYQSLNSFK
;
A
#
# COMPACT_ATOMS: atom_id res chain seq x y z
N MET A 1 6.27 9.90 22.87
CA MET A 1 6.36 8.46 23.13
C MET A 1 5.95 7.81 21.82
N PHE A 2 6.91 7.32 21.03
CA PHE A 2 6.61 6.65 19.77
C PHE A 2 6.36 5.17 20.09
N THR A 3 5.11 4.74 19.97
CA THR A 3 4.72 3.36 20.22
C THR A 3 5.05 2.56 18.97
N THR A 4 6.13 1.77 19.02
CA THR A 4 6.47 0.83 17.94
C THR A 4 5.51 -0.35 18.05
N PHE A 5 4.46 -0.37 17.23
CA PHE A 5 3.61 -1.55 17.08
C PHE A 5 4.38 -2.60 16.24
N PHE A 6 5.08 -3.51 16.92
CA PHE A 6 5.59 -4.71 16.27
C PHE A 6 4.46 -5.74 16.18
N SER A 7 3.71 -5.72 15.08
CA SER A 7 2.99 -6.92 14.65
C SER A 7 4.02 -8.01 14.32
N SER A 8 3.70 -9.25 14.70
CA SER A 8 4.60 -10.40 14.62
C SER A 8 4.71 -10.92 13.19
N PHE A 9 5.41 -10.20 12.32
CA PHE A 9 5.73 -10.69 10.98
C PHE A 9 6.94 -11.60 11.02
N ALA A 10 7.07 -12.44 9.99
CA ALA A 10 8.37 -13.02 9.68
C ALA A 10 9.37 -11.88 9.45
N SER A 11 10.59 -12.00 9.98
CA SER A 11 11.59 -10.91 9.95
C SER A 11 11.87 -10.39 8.54
N ALA A 12 11.71 -11.25 7.52
CA ALA A 12 11.98 -10.93 6.13
C ALA A 12 10.85 -10.14 5.44
N GLU A 13 9.59 -10.41 5.75
CA GLU A 13 8.47 -9.62 5.21
C GLU A 13 8.48 -8.20 5.78
N ASN A 14 8.78 -8.06 7.07
CA ASN A 14 9.06 -6.77 7.70
C ASN A 14 10.23 -6.04 7.04
N ALA A 15 11.31 -6.74 6.72
CA ALA A 15 12.44 -6.15 6.01
C ALA A 15 12.02 -5.66 4.62
N LYS A 16 11.16 -6.40 3.91
CA LYS A 16 10.66 -5.98 2.60
C LYS A 16 9.72 -4.77 2.70
N LEU A 17 8.80 -4.76 3.67
CA LEU A 17 7.94 -3.61 3.94
C LEU A 17 8.78 -2.36 4.27
N ASN A 18 9.78 -2.49 5.14
CA ASN A 18 10.69 -1.39 5.47
C ASN A 18 11.44 -0.88 4.23
N ASN A 19 11.85 -1.75 3.31
CA ASN A 19 12.46 -1.30 2.06
C ASN A 19 11.49 -0.46 1.21
N VAL A 20 10.22 -0.85 1.10
CA VAL A 20 9.20 -0.07 0.38
C VAL A 20 8.96 1.29 1.05
N ILE A 21 8.91 1.33 2.39
CA ILE A 21 8.77 2.57 3.16
C ILE A 21 10.00 3.48 2.96
N GLU A 22 11.21 2.92 2.98
CA GLU A 22 12.45 3.68 2.74
C GLU A 22 12.54 4.21 1.31
N GLU A 23 12.07 3.47 0.30
CA GLU A 23 11.93 3.98 -1.06
C GLU A 23 10.99 5.21 -1.11
N GLN A 24 9.86 5.14 -0.41
CA GLN A 24 8.90 6.24 -0.32
C GLN A 24 9.47 7.47 0.41
N LYS A 25 10.28 7.23 1.45
CA LYS A 25 11.01 8.26 2.18
C LYS A 25 12.10 8.91 1.33
N MET A 26 12.81 8.14 0.51
CA MET A 26 13.81 8.65 -0.43
C MET A 26 13.17 9.50 -1.54
N TYR A 27 11.97 9.14 -1.98
CA TYR A 27 11.15 9.98 -2.85
C TYR A 27 10.83 11.33 -2.18
N CYS A 28 10.35 11.32 -0.94
CA CYS A 28 10.09 12.55 -0.18
C CYS A 28 11.36 13.40 -0.01
N LYS A 29 12.48 12.80 0.39
CA LYS A 29 13.77 13.48 0.55
C LYS A 29 14.20 14.20 -0.73
N SER A 30 14.03 13.54 -1.89
CA SER A 30 14.37 14.13 -3.19
C SER A 30 13.51 15.36 -3.49
N ALA A 31 12.22 15.32 -3.18
CA ALA A 31 11.33 16.47 -3.33
C ALA A 31 11.72 17.65 -2.41
N VAL A 32 12.05 17.37 -1.14
CA VAL A 32 12.54 18.40 -0.21
C VAL A 32 13.82 19.06 -0.72
N LEU A 33 14.78 18.27 -1.23
CA LEU A 33 16.04 18.79 -1.80
C LEU A 33 15.79 19.68 -3.03
N ASN A 34 14.80 19.34 -3.84
CA ASN A 34 14.42 20.12 -5.01
C ASN A 34 13.62 21.40 -4.63
N GLY A 35 13.27 21.57 -3.35
CA GLY A 35 12.51 22.72 -2.86
C GLY A 35 11.04 22.70 -3.28
N GLU A 36 10.58 21.59 -3.86
CA GLU A 36 9.21 21.41 -4.30
C GLU A 36 8.76 19.96 -4.17
N PHE A 37 7.52 19.79 -3.74
CA PHE A 37 6.81 18.52 -3.81
C PHE A 37 5.57 18.74 -4.66
N LYS A 38 5.54 18.13 -5.85
CA LYS A 38 4.43 18.20 -6.81
C LYS A 38 3.97 19.64 -7.12
N GLY A 39 4.91 20.57 -7.20
CA GLY A 39 4.66 21.99 -7.53
C GLY A 39 4.33 22.86 -6.31
N GLU A 40 4.22 22.28 -5.12
CA GLU A 40 4.16 23.05 -3.87
C GLU A 40 5.55 23.31 -3.33
N LYS A 41 5.86 24.57 -3.04
CA LYS A 41 7.15 24.94 -2.45
C LYS A 41 7.32 24.33 -1.07
N ILE A 42 8.50 23.74 -0.85
CA ILE A 42 8.97 23.29 0.45
C ILE A 42 10.06 24.25 0.92
N VAL A 43 9.93 24.79 2.13
CA VAL A 43 10.90 25.71 2.70
C VAL A 43 11.20 25.30 4.13
N GLY A 44 12.49 25.25 4.48
CA GLY A 44 12.92 25.20 5.88
C GLY A 44 12.86 23.83 6.56
N PHE A 45 12.85 22.73 5.82
CA PHE A 45 12.96 21.37 6.40
C PHE A 45 14.42 20.95 6.59
N ASP A 46 14.72 20.47 7.81
CA ASP A 46 16.02 19.96 8.20
C ASP A 46 16.11 18.46 7.91
N LEU A 47 16.75 18.10 6.79
CA LEU A 47 16.94 16.71 6.37
C LEU A 47 17.94 15.91 7.23
N SER A 48 18.56 16.53 8.24
CA SER A 48 19.34 15.80 9.24
C SER A 48 18.48 15.12 10.31
N LYS A 49 17.20 15.53 10.40
CA LYS A 49 16.18 14.88 11.22
C LYS A 49 15.37 13.90 10.38
N GLU A 50 14.71 12.94 11.03
CA GLU A 50 13.86 11.95 10.35
C GLU A 50 12.39 12.37 10.28
N ASP A 51 12.03 13.47 10.96
CA ASP A 51 10.64 13.96 11.09
C ASP A 51 10.10 14.63 9.81
N TYR A 52 10.92 14.76 8.76
CA TYR A 52 10.44 15.19 7.44
C TYR A 52 9.59 14.11 6.75
N PHE A 53 9.65 12.86 7.18
CA PHE A 53 8.82 11.78 6.66
C PHE A 53 8.16 11.03 7.81
N VAL A 54 6.84 11.08 7.87
CA VAL A 54 6.06 10.46 8.94
C VAL A 54 5.14 9.40 8.33
N VAL A 55 5.25 8.18 8.85
CA VAL A 55 4.36 7.05 8.54
C VAL A 55 3.31 6.98 9.65
N SER A 56 2.03 7.15 9.31
CA SER A 56 0.94 7.01 10.29
C SER A 56 0.71 5.54 10.65
N GLU A 57 -0.02 5.27 11.72
CA GLU A 57 -0.44 3.91 12.06
C GLU A 57 -1.41 3.33 11.01
N GLU A 58 -2.13 4.20 10.30
CA GLU A 58 -3.08 3.85 9.23
C GLU A 58 -2.38 3.57 7.89
N ALA A 59 -1.09 3.93 7.77
CA ALA A 59 -0.32 3.71 6.55
C ALA A 59 0.06 2.25 6.32
N THR A 60 -0.21 1.36 7.28
CA THR A 60 0.04 -0.08 7.12
C THR A 60 -1.13 -0.89 7.63
N GLU A 61 -1.46 -1.97 6.93
CA GLU A 61 -2.52 -2.90 7.31
C GLU A 61 -2.09 -4.33 7.03
N GLU A 62 -2.64 -5.29 7.78
CA GLU A 62 -2.45 -6.70 7.54
C GLU A 62 -3.80 -7.37 7.25
N LEU A 63 -3.88 -8.12 6.15
CA LEU A 63 -5.07 -8.91 5.81
C LEU A 63 -4.72 -10.39 5.69
N VAL A 64 -5.58 -11.25 6.25
CA VAL A 64 -5.49 -12.70 6.02
C VAL A 64 -6.11 -13.02 4.66
N ILE A 65 -5.30 -13.55 3.75
CA ILE A 65 -5.67 -13.79 2.34
C ILE A 65 -5.87 -15.25 1.98
N SER A 66 -5.72 -16.18 2.94
CA SER A 66 -5.95 -17.60 2.70
C SER A 66 -6.56 -18.32 3.91
N LYS A 67 -7.19 -19.46 3.64
CA LYS A 67 -7.77 -20.34 4.66
C LYS A 67 -6.72 -20.90 5.63
N THR A 68 -5.45 -21.00 5.22
CA THR A 68 -4.36 -21.48 6.09
C THR A 68 -3.77 -20.38 6.97
N GLY A 69 -4.21 -19.13 6.78
CA GLY A 69 -3.73 -17.98 7.53
C GLY A 69 -2.60 -17.20 6.85
N GLN A 70 -2.36 -17.41 5.54
CA GLN A 70 -1.44 -16.54 4.79
C GLN A 70 -1.90 -15.09 4.91
N LYS A 71 -0.94 -14.19 5.13
CA LYS A 71 -1.18 -12.76 5.28
C LYS A 71 -0.60 -11.97 4.11
N ALA A 72 -1.19 -10.81 3.87
CA ALA A 72 -0.66 -9.75 3.03
C ALA A 72 -0.48 -8.49 3.87
N LEU A 73 0.66 -7.84 3.67
CA LEU A 73 1.12 -6.65 4.37
C LEU A 73 0.99 -5.43 3.46
N PHE A 74 0.10 -4.51 3.75
CA PHE A 74 -0.15 -3.33 2.92
C PHE A 74 0.63 -2.12 3.42
N PHE A 75 1.05 -1.28 2.48
CA PHE A 75 1.57 0.05 2.72
C PHE A 75 0.81 1.05 1.85
N TYR A 76 0.28 2.09 2.49
CA TYR A 76 -0.52 3.16 1.90
C TYR A 76 0.26 4.48 1.90
N PRO A 77 0.95 4.84 0.81
CA PRO A 77 1.72 6.08 0.74
C PRO A 77 0.89 7.33 1.05
N HIS A 78 -0.40 7.34 0.72
CA HIS A 78 -1.28 8.48 0.95
C HIS A 78 -1.52 8.81 2.43
N GLU A 79 -1.33 7.84 3.31
CA GLU A 79 -1.43 8.00 4.77
C GLU A 79 -0.09 8.46 5.39
N THR A 80 0.89 8.80 4.56
CA THR A 80 2.17 9.36 5.01
C THR A 80 2.23 10.87 4.83
N THR A 81 3.12 11.52 5.58
CA THR A 81 3.39 12.94 5.48
C THR A 81 4.83 13.16 5.01
N CYS A 82 5.00 14.03 4.01
CA CYS A 82 6.29 14.52 3.53
C CYS A 82 6.41 16.01 3.79
N ALA A 83 7.40 16.43 4.59
CA ALA A 83 7.65 17.83 4.93
C ALA A 83 6.38 18.58 5.41
N GLY A 84 5.62 17.93 6.31
CA GLY A 84 4.37 18.46 6.86
C GLY A 84 3.18 18.47 5.89
N LYS A 85 3.31 17.88 4.69
CA LYS A 85 2.24 17.76 3.69
C LYS A 85 1.78 16.31 3.56
N SER A 86 0.47 16.09 3.54
CA SER A 86 -0.11 14.77 3.27
C SER A 86 0.26 14.31 1.87
N MET A 87 0.57 13.02 1.71
CA MET A 87 0.91 12.44 0.41
C MET A 87 -0.34 11.96 -0.35
N ASN A 88 -1.44 12.71 -0.28
CA ASN A 88 -2.72 12.35 -0.89
C ASN A 88 -2.69 12.27 -2.43
N ASP A 89 -1.62 12.76 -3.07
CA ASP A 89 -1.43 12.69 -4.53
C ASP A 89 -1.26 11.26 -5.06
N PHE A 90 -1.06 10.27 -4.18
CA PHE A 90 -1.17 8.87 -4.53
C PHE A 90 -2.63 8.44 -4.79
N CYS A 91 -3.59 9.32 -4.53
CA CYS A 91 -5.01 9.13 -4.77
C CYS A 91 -5.53 9.97 -5.95
N GLY A 92 -6.46 9.38 -6.70
CA GLY A 92 -7.24 10.04 -7.73
C GLY A 92 -8.69 9.58 -7.70
N SER A 93 -9.46 9.89 -8.75
CA SER A 93 -10.88 9.54 -8.83
C SER A 93 -11.14 8.03 -8.90
N SER A 94 -10.13 7.23 -9.23
CA SER A 94 -10.17 5.76 -9.28
C SER A 94 -9.67 5.06 -8.02
N GLY A 95 -9.32 5.81 -6.97
CA GLY A 95 -8.76 5.30 -5.72
C GLY A 95 -7.30 5.70 -5.52
N CYS A 96 -6.61 4.99 -4.64
CA CYS A 96 -5.24 5.28 -4.23
C CYS A 96 -4.28 4.18 -4.68
N SER A 97 -3.04 4.55 -4.98
CA SER A 97 -1.94 3.62 -5.20
C SER A 97 -1.38 3.15 -3.87
N TYR A 98 -1.06 1.86 -3.78
CA TYR A 98 -0.47 1.23 -2.61
C TYR A 98 0.31 -0.02 -3.01
N SER A 99 1.20 -0.44 -2.13
CA SER A 99 1.99 -1.66 -2.30
C SER A 99 1.58 -2.68 -1.25
N PHE A 100 1.74 -3.96 -1.55
CA PHE A 100 1.56 -4.99 -0.56
C PHE A 100 2.55 -6.14 -0.71
N ILE A 101 2.87 -6.76 0.41
CA ILE A 101 3.91 -7.76 0.54
C ILE A 101 3.27 -9.09 0.91
N ILE A 102 3.64 -10.15 0.19
CA ILE A 102 3.30 -11.54 0.53
C ILE A 102 4.56 -12.37 0.32
N ASN A 103 5.05 -13.06 1.36
CA ASN A 103 6.23 -13.93 1.28
C ASN A 103 7.42 -13.22 0.60
N GLU A 104 7.75 -12.02 1.09
CA GLU A 104 8.86 -11.16 0.62
C GLU A 104 8.73 -10.61 -0.82
N LYS A 105 7.64 -10.95 -1.54
CA LYS A 105 7.33 -10.38 -2.85
C LYS A 105 6.50 -9.12 -2.65
N SER A 106 6.86 -8.05 -3.36
CA SER A 106 6.08 -6.81 -3.41
C SER A 106 5.18 -6.80 -4.63
N TYR A 107 3.98 -6.30 -4.45
CA TYR A 107 2.96 -6.13 -5.47
C TYR A 107 2.43 -4.71 -5.39
N ASP A 108 2.09 -4.12 -6.52
CA ASP A 108 1.52 -2.77 -6.58
C ASP A 108 0.06 -2.83 -7.04
N ALA A 109 -0.78 -2.01 -6.44
CA ALA A 109 -2.18 -1.91 -6.79
C ALA A 109 -2.66 -0.45 -6.77
N HIS A 110 -3.80 -0.23 -7.40
CA HIS A 110 -4.50 1.05 -7.40
C HIS A 110 -6.01 0.80 -7.30
N GLY A 111 -6.67 1.43 -6.33
CA GLY A 111 -8.09 1.22 -6.05
C GLY A 111 -8.58 1.83 -4.73
N PHE A 112 -9.83 1.54 -4.36
CA PHE A 112 -10.50 2.06 -3.15
C PHE A 112 -10.11 1.31 -1.85
N GLY A 113 -8.91 0.74 -1.82
CA GLY A 113 -8.40 -0.09 -0.74
C GLY A 113 -8.72 -1.59 -0.91
N PRO A 114 -7.87 -2.47 -0.36
CA PRO A 114 -8.10 -3.90 -0.34
C PRO A 114 -9.17 -4.28 0.70
N PHE A 115 -9.84 -5.40 0.47
CA PHE A 115 -10.66 -6.08 1.48
C PHE A 115 -10.66 -7.57 1.21
N THR A 116 -11.18 -8.37 2.13
CA THR A 116 -11.28 -9.82 1.94
C THR A 116 -12.74 -10.26 1.90
N ALA A 117 -13.05 -11.18 0.99
CA ALA A 117 -14.33 -11.87 0.95
C ALA A 117 -14.13 -13.37 1.18
N GLN A 118 -15.15 -14.06 1.70
CA GLN A 118 -15.11 -15.50 1.95
C GLN A 118 -16.35 -16.18 1.34
N ASN A 119 -16.17 -17.37 0.76
CA ASN A 119 -17.28 -18.20 0.30
C ASN A 119 -17.71 -19.25 1.34
N ASP A 120 -18.79 -20.00 1.05
CA ASP A 120 -19.32 -21.02 1.95
C ASP A 120 -18.34 -22.18 2.25
N ALA A 121 -17.35 -22.41 1.39
CA ALA A 121 -16.28 -23.40 1.60
C ALA A 121 -15.15 -22.88 2.51
N GLY A 122 -15.20 -21.60 2.89
CA GLY A 122 -14.20 -20.92 3.70
C GLY A 122 -12.99 -20.43 2.91
N GLU A 123 -13.04 -20.43 1.57
CA GLU A 123 -11.99 -19.88 0.72
C GLU A 123 -12.00 -18.36 0.82
N ILE A 124 -10.82 -17.77 0.95
CA ILE A 124 -10.64 -16.32 1.11
C ILE A 124 -10.15 -15.73 -0.21
N PHE A 125 -10.76 -14.62 -0.59
CA PHE A 125 -10.43 -13.84 -1.79
C PHE A 125 -9.92 -12.48 -1.34
N LEU A 126 -8.73 -12.10 -1.82
CA LEU A 126 -8.26 -10.71 -1.72
C LEU A 126 -8.95 -9.90 -2.82
N MET A 127 -9.62 -8.83 -2.44
CA MET A 127 -10.48 -8.02 -3.30
C MET A 127 -9.94 -6.60 -3.37
N ILE A 128 -9.84 -6.05 -4.57
CA ILE A 128 -9.43 -4.66 -4.80
C ILE A 128 -10.54 -3.93 -5.55
N GLY A 129 -11.19 -2.99 -4.87
CA GLY A 129 -12.23 -2.15 -5.47
C GLY A 129 -11.64 -1.17 -6.47
N ARG A 130 -12.27 -1.05 -7.64
CA ARG A 130 -11.88 -0.16 -8.74
C ARG A 130 -13.11 0.58 -9.26
N SER A 131 -12.93 1.64 -10.03
CA SER A 131 -14.01 2.34 -10.72
C SER A 131 -13.63 2.80 -12.11
N GLY A 132 -14.66 3.07 -12.92
CA GLY A 132 -14.53 3.72 -14.22
C GLY A 132 -13.66 2.94 -15.20
N GLY A 133 -12.72 3.63 -15.85
CA GLY A 133 -11.85 3.03 -16.88
C GLY A 133 -10.96 1.89 -16.37
N ALA A 134 -10.76 1.76 -15.06
CA ALA A 134 -9.99 0.67 -14.46
C ALA A 134 -10.73 -0.69 -14.46
N CYS A 135 -12.00 -0.72 -14.85
CA CYS A 135 -12.86 -1.92 -14.91
C CYS A 135 -12.81 -2.67 -16.26
N GLY A 136 -11.93 -2.27 -17.18
CA GLY A 136 -11.49 -3.08 -18.31
C GLY A 136 -12.36 -3.09 -19.58
N VAL A 137 -13.67 -2.81 -19.54
CA VAL A 137 -14.48 -2.98 -20.77
C VAL A 137 -15.66 -2.03 -20.98
N THR A 138 -16.10 -1.25 -19.99
CA THR A 138 -17.15 -0.25 -20.21
C THR A 138 -16.87 1.04 -19.44
N PRO A 139 -16.90 2.23 -20.09
CA PRO A 139 -16.56 3.52 -19.49
C PRO A 139 -17.61 4.03 -18.49
N ASN A 140 -18.66 3.25 -18.23
CA ASN A 140 -19.74 3.64 -17.35
C ASN A 140 -19.26 3.40 -15.92
N SER A 141 -18.82 4.48 -15.25
CA SER A 141 -18.80 4.86 -13.82
C SER A 141 -19.16 3.89 -12.67
N GLN A 142 -19.44 2.61 -12.93
CA GLN A 142 -19.78 1.60 -11.94
C GLN A 142 -18.53 1.08 -11.26
N SER A 143 -18.66 0.78 -9.98
CA SER A 143 -17.63 0.11 -9.22
C SER A 143 -17.50 -1.33 -9.68
N CYS A 144 -16.26 -1.80 -9.79
CA CYS A 144 -15.95 -3.20 -10.02
C CYS A 144 -14.92 -3.67 -9.00
N VAL A 145 -14.67 -4.96 -8.95
CA VAL A 145 -13.70 -5.55 -8.02
C VAL A 145 -12.81 -6.51 -8.78
N GLN A 146 -11.50 -6.40 -8.58
CA GLN A 146 -10.56 -7.42 -8.98
C GLN A 146 -10.34 -8.38 -7.82
N ALA A 147 -10.56 -9.66 -8.07
CA ALA A 147 -10.39 -10.73 -7.08
C ALA A 147 -9.10 -11.50 -7.34
N PHE A 148 -8.39 -11.80 -6.26
CA PHE A 148 -7.19 -12.62 -6.26
C PHE A 148 -7.35 -13.77 -5.27
N VAL A 149 -6.81 -14.91 -5.64
CA VAL A 149 -6.74 -16.09 -4.76
C VAL A 149 -5.27 -16.40 -4.51
N TRP A 150 -4.93 -16.60 -3.25
CA TRP A 150 -3.62 -17.12 -2.86
C TRP A 150 -3.55 -18.62 -3.15
N ASP A 151 -2.61 -19.00 -4.01
CA ASP A 151 -2.30 -20.38 -4.29
C ASP A 151 -1.23 -20.89 -3.32
N GLU A 152 -1.64 -21.73 -2.38
CA GLU A 152 -0.76 -22.31 -1.37
C GLU A 152 0.31 -23.24 -1.97
N GLN A 153 0.01 -23.91 -3.08
CA GLN A 153 0.95 -24.84 -3.69
C GLN A 153 2.08 -24.08 -4.39
N TYR A 154 1.75 -22.98 -5.08
CA TYR A 154 2.71 -22.20 -5.84
C TYR A 154 3.27 -20.98 -5.09
N GLN A 155 2.73 -20.69 -3.89
CA GLN A 155 3.13 -19.55 -3.06
C GLN A 155 3.07 -18.23 -3.87
N SER A 156 1.92 -18.02 -4.52
CA SER A 156 1.67 -16.89 -5.41
C SER A 156 0.19 -16.56 -5.55
N LEU A 157 -0.13 -15.30 -5.89
CA LEU A 157 -1.48 -14.94 -6.32
C LEU A 157 -1.74 -15.43 -7.75
N ASN A 158 -2.92 -16.01 -7.98
CA ASN A 158 -3.35 -16.62 -9.25
C ASN A 158 -3.37 -15.69 -10.48
N SER A 159 -3.30 -14.37 -10.29
CA SER A 159 -3.51 -13.39 -11.37
C SER A 159 -2.73 -12.08 -11.22
N PHE A 160 -1.77 -11.99 -10.30
CA PHE A 160 -0.79 -10.90 -10.32
C PHE A 160 0.29 -11.24 -11.34
N LYS A 161 0.28 -10.56 -12.48
CA LYS A 161 1.39 -10.57 -13.45
C LYS A 161 2.46 -9.58 -13.03
#